data_AF-A0A9D7EWK7-F1
#
_entry.id   AF-A0A9D7EWK7-F1
#
_cell.length_a   1.000
_cell.length_b   1.000
_cell.length_c   1.000
_cell.angle_alpha   90.00
_cell.angle_beta   90.00
_cell.angle_gamma   90.00
#
_symmetry.space_group_name_H-M   'P 1'
#
loop_
_entity.id
_entity.type
_entity.pdbx_description
1 polymer ?
#
loop_
_entity_poly.entity_id
_entity_poly.type
_entity_poly.pdbx_seq_one_letter_code
_entity_poly.pdbx_strand_id
1 'polypeptide(L)'
;MDTQEARIYIAIIITVIVLGIIIGYFAVSVIRQQRRNLELQKANALAEIAAMEKERARIAADLHDELGPLLSVVRFQLDHVELVNRDEKEQLTNASKHLDGLIERMRDVANNLMPSALVRKGLIGAVEEFASNAEATSTMKISVTGDKDFNVEEGKSINIYRVIQELVHNCLKHAQATKMEIEMEMK
;
A
#
# COMPACT_ATOMS: atom_id res chain seq x y z
N MET A 1 -39.74 -39.08 -53.30
CA MET A 1 -38.57 -38.39 -52.72
C MET A 1 -37.38 -39.28 -52.99
N ASP A 2 -36.42 -38.79 -53.77
CA ASP A 2 -35.38 -39.63 -54.34
C ASP A 2 -34.38 -40.04 -53.25
N THR A 3 -33.98 -41.31 -53.21
CA THR A 3 -33.12 -41.86 -52.13
C THR A 3 -31.76 -41.17 -52.05
N GLN A 4 -31.34 -40.53 -53.14
CA GLN A 4 -30.13 -39.73 -53.25
C GLN A 4 -30.24 -38.38 -52.53
N GLU A 5 -31.38 -37.70 -52.62
CA GLU A 5 -31.61 -36.41 -51.95
C GLU A 5 -31.57 -36.57 -50.43
N ALA A 6 -32.20 -37.63 -49.90
CA ALA A 6 -32.20 -37.92 -48.47
C ALA A 6 -30.79 -38.12 -47.89
N ARG A 7 -29.89 -38.78 -48.64
CA ARG A 7 -28.49 -38.97 -48.21
C ARG A 7 -27.71 -37.65 -48.15
N ILE A 8 -27.95 -36.76 -49.11
CA ILE A 8 -27.30 -35.44 -49.15
C ILE A 8 -27.72 -34.60 -47.94
N TYR A 9 -29.02 -34.55 -47.62
CA TYR A 9 -29.51 -33.82 -46.44
C TYR A 9 -28.92 -34.35 -45.12
N ILE A 10 -28.85 -35.67 -44.95
CA ILE A 10 -28.25 -36.29 -43.76
C ILE A 10 -26.76 -35.91 -43.63
N ALA A 11 -26.00 -35.96 -44.72
CA ALA A 11 -24.58 -35.59 -44.71
C ALA A 11 -24.36 -34.11 -44.31
N ILE A 12 -25.21 -33.21 -44.79
CA ILE A 12 -25.16 -31.78 -44.42
C ILE A 12 -25.42 -31.61 -42.93
N ILE A 13 -26.47 -32.25 -42.39
CA ILE A 13 -26.82 -32.15 -40.96
C ILE A 13 -25.67 -32.65 -40.08
N ILE A 14 -25.09 -33.81 -40.41
CA ILE A 14 -23.94 -34.36 -39.69
C ILE A 14 -22.77 -33.37 -39.72
N THR A 15 -22.47 -32.81 -40.90
CA THR A 15 -21.38 -31.84 -41.05
C THR A 15 -21.59 -30.60 -40.19
N VAL A 16 -22.81 -30.06 -40.16
CA VAL A 16 -23.16 -28.90 -39.32
C VAL A 16 -23.03 -29.22 -37.84
N ILE A 17 -23.48 -30.40 -37.41
CA ILE A 17 -23.35 -30.83 -36.00
C ILE A 17 -21.88 -30.96 -35.61
N VAL A 18 -21.06 -31.61 -36.45
CA VAL A 18 -19.62 -31.78 -36.19
C VAL A 18 -18.92 -30.43 -36.11
N LEU A 19 -19.21 -29.51 -37.04
CA LEU A 19 -18.67 -28.15 -36.99
C LEU A 19 -19.12 -27.39 -35.74
N GLY A 20 -20.38 -27.52 -35.34
CA GLY A 20 -20.91 -26.93 -34.10
C GLY A 20 -20.19 -27.45 -32.85
N ILE A 21 -19.93 -28.75 -32.77
CA ILE A 21 -19.17 -29.36 -31.67
C ILE A 21 -17.72 -28.85 -31.65
N ILE A 22 -17.06 -28.79 -32.81
CA ILE A 22 -15.69 -28.30 -32.93
C ILE A 22 -15.62 -26.82 -32.50
N ILE A 23 -16.50 -25.97 -33.03
CA ILE A 23 -16.56 -24.54 -32.70
C ILE A 23 -16.85 -24.36 -31.20
N GLY A 24 -17.82 -25.11 -30.65
CA GLY A 24 -18.16 -25.08 -29.23
C GLY A 24 -16.98 -25.49 -28.34
N TYR A 25 -16.28 -26.56 -28.72
CA TYR A 25 -15.06 -27.00 -28.03
C TYR A 25 -13.98 -25.92 -28.05
N PHE A 26 -13.69 -25.33 -29.21
CA PHE A 26 -12.70 -24.25 -29.34
C PHE A 26 -13.11 -23.01 -28.54
N ALA A 27 -14.37 -22.59 -28.59
CA ALA A 27 -14.87 -21.46 -27.82
C ALA A 27 -14.71 -21.67 -26.31
N VAL A 28 -15.10 -22.84 -25.79
CA VAL A 28 -14.92 -23.19 -24.38
C VAL A 28 -13.43 -23.24 -24.01
N SER A 29 -12.58 -23.79 -24.89
CA SER A 29 -11.13 -23.84 -24.68
C SER A 29 -10.52 -22.45 -24.56
N VAL A 30 -10.86 -21.53 -25.47
CA VAL A 30 -10.39 -20.14 -25.46
C VAL A 30 -10.85 -19.42 -24.18
N ILE A 31 -12.13 -19.55 -23.80
CA ILE A 31 -12.65 -18.93 -22.57
C ILE A 31 -11.92 -19.45 -21.33
N ARG A 32 -11.68 -20.77 -21.25
CA ARG A 32 -10.91 -21.36 -20.14
C ARG A 32 -9.47 -20.84 -20.11
N GLN A 33 -8.82 -20.71 -21.25
CA GLN A 33 -7.46 -20.18 -21.33
C GLN A 33 -7.39 -18.71 -20.93
N GLN A 34 -8.34 -17.88 -21.38
CA GLN A 34 -8.43 -16.49 -20.96
C GLN A 34 -8.64 -16.35 -19.45
N ARG A 35 -9.51 -17.18 -18.86
CA ARG A 35 -9.71 -17.20 -17.39
C ARG A 35 -8.43 -17.56 -16.66
N ARG A 36 -7.71 -18.61 -17.09
CA ARG A 36 -6.42 -19.00 -16.50
C ARG A 36 -5.38 -17.89 -16.61
N ASN A 37 -5.27 -17.25 -17.78
CA ASN A 37 -4.34 -16.14 -17.97
C ASN A 37 -4.67 -14.97 -17.05
N LEU A 38 -5.96 -14.64 -16.89
CA LEU A 38 -6.39 -13.59 -15.98
C LEU A 38 -6.11 -13.96 -14.51
N GLU A 39 -6.34 -15.21 -14.11
CA GLU A 39 -6.02 -15.70 -12.76
C GLU A 39 -4.51 -15.64 -12.48
N LEU A 40 -3.68 -16.07 -13.45
CA LEU A 40 -2.22 -15.97 -13.35
C LEU A 40 -1.76 -14.52 -13.27
N GLN A 41 -2.31 -13.62 -14.08
CA GLN A 41 -2.01 -12.19 -14.01
C GLN A 41 -2.34 -11.60 -12.64
N LYS A 42 -3.51 -11.93 -12.08
CA LYS A 42 -3.90 -11.50 -10.74
C LYS A 42 -2.97 -12.05 -9.66
N ALA A 43 -2.63 -13.34 -9.74
CA ALA A 43 -1.72 -13.98 -8.78
C ALA A 43 -0.33 -13.34 -8.82
N ASN A 44 0.21 -13.08 -10.02
CA ASN A 44 1.49 -12.42 -10.20
C ASN A 44 1.47 -10.99 -9.65
N ALA A 45 0.43 -10.22 -9.94
CA ALA A 45 0.28 -8.85 -9.42
C ALA A 45 0.23 -8.83 -7.88
N LEU A 46 -0.52 -9.76 -7.27
CA LEU A 46 -0.57 -9.88 -5.80
C LEU A 46 0.78 -10.29 -5.20
N ALA A 47 1.50 -11.21 -5.86
CA ALA A 47 2.83 -11.62 -5.43
C ALA A 47 3.86 -10.48 -5.52
N GLU A 48 3.80 -9.67 -6.58
CA GLU A 48 4.64 -8.49 -6.75
C GLU A 48 4.37 -7.43 -5.68
N ILE A 49 3.09 -7.14 -5.39
CA ILE A 49 2.70 -6.25 -4.31
C ILE A 49 3.24 -6.76 -2.97
N ALA A 50 3.04 -8.04 -2.65
CA ALA A 50 3.53 -8.63 -1.40
C ALA A 50 5.06 -8.57 -1.29
N ALA A 51 5.78 -8.78 -2.40
CA ALA A 51 7.24 -8.65 -2.42
C ALA A 51 7.67 -7.20 -2.16
N MET A 52 7.00 -6.21 -2.77
CA MET A 52 7.25 -4.80 -2.52
C MET A 52 6.96 -4.40 -1.06
N GLU A 53 5.89 -4.90 -0.46
CA GLU A 53 5.59 -4.66 0.96
C GLU A 53 6.69 -5.21 1.87
N LYS A 54 7.12 -6.44 1.62
CA LYS A 54 8.20 -7.09 2.37
C LYS A 54 9.51 -6.32 2.24
N GLU A 55 9.80 -5.81 1.05
CA GLU A 55 10.98 -4.99 0.78
C GLU A 55 10.93 -3.66 1.54
N ARG A 56 9.79 -2.96 1.52
CA ARG A 56 9.60 -1.72 2.29
C ARG A 56 9.72 -1.97 3.79
N ALA A 57 9.15 -3.07 4.28
CA ALA A 57 9.29 -3.50 5.67
C ALA A 57 10.76 -3.73 6.07
N ARG A 58 11.54 -4.39 5.20
CA ARG A 58 12.98 -4.58 5.42
C ARG A 58 13.71 -3.25 5.48
N ILE A 59 13.52 -2.37 4.50
CA ILE A 59 14.21 -1.06 4.46
C ILE A 59 13.85 -0.21 5.68
N ALA A 60 12.59 -0.22 6.12
CA ALA A 60 12.18 0.50 7.33
C ALA A 60 12.88 -0.03 8.58
N ALA A 61 13.02 -1.36 8.69
CA ALA A 61 13.76 -2.00 9.77
C ALA A 61 15.26 -1.63 9.73
N ASP A 62 15.90 -1.72 8.56
CA ASP A 62 17.30 -1.33 8.38
C ASP A 62 17.54 0.14 8.80
N LEU A 63 16.65 1.06 8.41
CA LEU A 63 16.71 2.45 8.85
C LEU A 63 16.60 2.59 10.37
N HIS A 64 15.62 1.93 10.99
CA HIS A 64 15.37 2.08 12.42
C HIS A 64 16.46 1.42 13.27
N ASP A 65 16.88 0.22 12.89
CA ASP A 65 17.75 -0.64 13.68
C ASP A 65 19.24 -0.39 13.42
N GLU A 66 19.62 0.03 12.20
CA GLU A 66 21.02 0.37 11.89
C GLU A 66 21.30 1.87 12.10
N LEU A 67 20.48 2.76 11.53
CA LEU A 67 20.76 4.21 11.58
C LEU A 67 20.29 4.87 12.88
N GLY A 68 19.19 4.41 13.47
CA GLY A 68 18.66 4.95 14.72
C GLY A 68 19.67 4.98 15.87
N PRO A 69 20.29 3.84 16.21
CA PRO A 69 21.33 3.79 17.23
C PRO A 69 22.56 4.64 16.90
N LEU A 70 23.02 4.61 15.64
CA LEU A 70 24.18 5.40 15.21
C LEU A 70 23.95 6.90 15.36
N LEU A 71 22.78 7.41 14.94
CA LEU A 71 22.42 8.82 15.11
C LEU A 71 22.28 9.19 16.59
N SER A 72 21.80 8.26 17.43
CA SER A 72 21.72 8.47 18.88
C SER A 72 23.12 8.58 19.51
N VAL A 73 24.08 7.77 19.06
CA VAL A 73 25.49 7.86 19.47
C VAL A 73 26.10 9.19 19.06
N VAL A 74 25.90 9.62 17.81
CA VAL A 74 26.40 10.92 17.33
C VAL A 74 25.78 12.06 18.13
N ARG A 75 24.48 12.01 18.44
CA ARG A 75 23.81 13.01 19.28
C ARG A 75 24.43 13.07 20.67
N PHE A 76 24.62 11.90 21.29
CA PHE A 76 25.28 11.80 22.59
C PHE A 76 26.69 12.40 22.56
N GLN A 77 27.47 12.12 21.51
CA GLN A 77 28.81 12.70 21.33
C GLN A 77 28.76 14.23 21.21
N LEU A 78 27.83 14.78 20.42
CA LEU A 78 27.66 16.23 20.29
C LEU A 78 27.27 16.88 21.63
N ASP A 79 26.40 16.24 22.42
CA ASP A 79 25.97 16.75 23.73
C ASP A 79 27.13 16.80 24.75
N HIS A 80 28.23 16.07 24.52
CA HIS A 80 29.40 15.98 25.41
C HIS A 80 30.63 16.72 24.89
N VAL A 81 30.51 17.53 23.83
CA VAL A 81 31.61 18.37 23.36
C VAL A 81 31.81 19.54 24.32
N GLU A 82 33.01 19.63 24.92
CA GLU A 82 33.43 20.80 25.68
C GLU A 82 33.82 21.93 24.73
N LEU A 83 33.23 23.11 24.93
CA LEU A 83 33.39 24.26 24.04
C LEU A 83 34.14 25.38 24.77
N VAL A 84 35.11 25.99 24.11
CA VAL A 84 36.04 26.94 24.73
C VAL A 84 35.72 28.39 24.35
N ASN A 85 35.02 28.61 23.23
CA ASN A 85 34.57 29.94 22.81
C ASN A 85 33.12 29.98 22.27
N ARG A 86 32.62 31.20 22.02
CA ARG A 86 31.22 31.45 21.61
C ARG A 86 30.92 30.94 20.20
N ASP A 87 31.87 31.06 19.27
CA ASP A 87 31.70 30.65 17.88
C ASP A 87 31.60 29.13 17.76
N GLU A 88 32.43 28.38 18.50
CA GLU A 88 32.33 26.92 18.64
C GLU A 88 30.96 26.49 19.17
N LYS A 89 30.43 27.22 20.16
CA LYS A 89 29.11 26.94 20.75
C LYS A 89 27.97 27.14 19.75
N GLU A 90 28.06 28.19 18.93
CA GLU A 90 27.07 28.44 17.88
C GLU A 90 27.13 27.36 16.79
N GLN A 91 28.33 26.96 16.37
CA GLN A 91 28.53 25.87 15.40
C GLN A 91 27.99 24.53 15.91
N LEU A 92 28.27 24.17 17.17
CA LEU A 92 27.75 22.95 17.78
C LEU A 92 26.21 22.97 17.86
N THR A 93 25.64 24.11 18.27
CA THR A 93 24.17 24.28 18.33
C THR A 93 23.53 24.07 16.95
N ASN A 94 24.13 24.60 15.90
CA ASN A 94 23.65 24.41 14.53
C ASN A 94 23.80 22.95 14.07
N ALA A 95 24.91 22.29 14.41
CA ALA A 95 25.11 20.87 14.13
C ALA A 95 24.07 19.98 14.83
N SER A 96 23.78 20.23 16.11
CA SER A 96 22.75 19.51 16.86
C SER A 96 21.36 19.71 16.23
N LYS A 97 21.00 20.93 15.82
CA LYS A 97 19.74 21.19 15.10
C LYS A 97 19.66 20.44 13.78
N HIS A 98 20.74 20.39 13.00
CA HIS A 98 20.77 19.62 11.76
C HIS A 98 20.61 18.12 12.04
N LEU A 99 21.27 17.61 13.09
CA LEU A 99 21.14 16.21 13.49
C LEU A 99 19.72 15.85 13.92
N ASP A 100 19.08 16.70 14.74
CA ASP A 100 17.68 16.50 15.14
C ASP A 100 16.75 16.45 13.92
N GLY A 101 16.93 17.36 12.96
CA GLY A 101 16.18 17.36 11.70
C GLY A 101 16.46 16.14 10.83
N LEU A 102 17.68 15.58 10.85
CA LEU A 102 18.01 14.34 10.14
C LEU A 102 17.36 13.11 10.81
N ILE A 103 17.35 13.06 12.15
CA ILE A 103 16.68 12.00 12.92
C ILE A 103 15.18 11.99 12.63
N GLU A 104 14.55 13.17 12.63
CA GLU A 104 13.13 13.32 12.32
C GLU A 104 12.83 12.85 10.88
N ARG A 105 13.57 13.33 9.89
CA ARG A 105 13.42 12.90 8.49
C ARG A 105 13.63 11.40 8.30
N MET A 106 14.61 10.80 8.98
CA MET A 106 14.83 9.35 8.91
C MET A 106 13.62 8.59 9.46
N ARG A 107 13.08 9.01 10.61
CA ARG A 107 11.85 8.43 11.18
C ARG A 107 10.67 8.58 10.26
N ASP A 108 10.52 9.73 9.62
CA ASP A 108 9.46 9.96 8.64
C ASP A 108 9.58 9.02 7.43
N VAL A 109 10.79 8.85 6.90
CA VAL A 109 11.05 7.91 5.80
C VAL A 109 10.75 6.47 6.23
N ALA A 110 11.21 6.05 7.41
CA ALA A 110 10.93 4.72 7.94
C ALA A 110 9.42 4.49 8.13
N ASN A 111 8.70 5.46 8.69
CA ASN A 111 7.25 5.40 8.86
C ASN A 111 6.47 5.41 7.53
N ASN A 112 6.97 6.11 6.51
CA ASN A 112 6.39 6.09 5.16
C ASN A 112 6.59 4.75 4.46
N LEU A 113 7.70 4.06 4.74
CA LEU A 113 7.97 2.72 4.22
C LEU A 113 7.10 1.68 4.94
N MET A 114 7.13 1.68 6.27
CA MET A 114 6.34 0.80 7.12
C MET A 114 5.71 1.62 8.26
N PRO A 115 4.38 1.79 8.28
CA PRO A 115 3.73 2.57 9.32
C PRO A 115 3.82 1.85 10.65
N SER A 116 4.77 2.25 11.50
CA SER A 116 4.97 1.62 12.81
C SER A 116 3.74 1.72 13.72
N ALA A 117 2.87 2.71 13.48
CA ALA A 117 1.60 2.87 14.17
C ALA A 117 0.62 1.72 13.89
N LEU A 118 0.65 1.10 12.69
CA LEU A 118 -0.19 -0.06 12.36
C LEU A 118 0.13 -1.24 13.29
N VAL A 119 1.40 -1.49 13.56
CA VAL A 119 1.84 -2.57 14.46
C VAL A 119 1.51 -2.25 15.92
N ARG A 120 1.71 -0.99 16.35
CA ARG A 120 1.49 -0.59 17.74
C ARG A 120 0.02 -0.42 18.13
N LYS A 121 -0.81 0.08 17.22
CA LYS A 121 -2.17 0.58 17.51
C LYS A 121 -3.26 -0.07 16.67
N GLY A 122 -2.91 -0.96 15.74
CA GLY A 122 -3.85 -1.48 14.75
C GLY A 122 -4.24 -0.43 13.69
N LEU A 123 -5.08 -0.84 12.73
CA LEU A 123 -5.43 0.00 11.59
C LEU A 123 -6.17 1.28 12.00
N ILE A 124 -7.22 1.19 12.82
CA ILE A 124 -8.00 2.37 13.25
C ILE A 124 -7.09 3.37 13.98
N GLY A 125 -6.35 2.92 14.99
CA GLY A 125 -5.47 3.80 15.76
C GLY A 125 -4.32 4.38 14.94
N ALA A 126 -3.84 3.67 13.91
CA ALA A 126 -2.86 4.20 12.97
C ALA A 126 -3.46 5.31 12.09
N VAL A 127 -4.68 5.13 11.58
CA VAL A 127 -5.39 6.13 10.78
C VAL A 127 -5.72 7.36 11.63
N GLU A 128 -6.11 7.19 12.89
CA GLU A 128 -6.33 8.30 13.83
C GLU A 128 -5.05 9.12 14.07
N GLU A 129 -3.92 8.44 14.32
CA GLU A 129 -2.62 9.10 14.49
C GLU A 129 -2.21 9.88 13.23
N PHE A 130 -2.37 9.26 12.06
CA PHE A 130 -2.10 9.90 10.78
C PHE A 130 -3.02 11.12 10.52
N ALA A 131 -4.33 10.98 10.77
CA ALA A 131 -5.30 12.04 10.62
C ALA A 131 -4.99 13.22 11.55
N SER A 132 -4.60 12.96 12.79
CA SER A 132 -4.20 14.01 13.75
C SER A 132 -2.97 14.78 13.28
N ASN A 133 -1.96 14.09 12.74
CA ASN A 133 -0.77 14.73 12.18
C ASN A 133 -1.08 15.55 10.91
N ALA A 134 -1.98 15.05 10.06
CA ALA A 134 -2.44 15.76 8.87
C ALA A 134 -3.28 17.01 9.22
N GLU A 135 -4.11 16.94 10.26
CA GLU A 135 -4.80 18.12 10.79
C GLU A 135 -3.82 19.17 11.35
N ALA A 136 -2.76 18.75 12.04
CA ALA A 136 -1.81 19.68 12.64
C ALA A 136 -1.06 20.54 11.61
N THR A 137 -1.02 20.09 10.36
CA THR A 137 -0.30 20.73 9.25
C THR A 137 -1.23 21.32 8.18
N SER A 138 -2.55 21.24 8.36
CA SER A 138 -3.54 21.70 7.38
C SER A 138 -4.76 22.38 8.04
N THR A 139 -5.59 23.04 7.23
CA THR A 139 -6.87 23.62 7.68
C THR A 139 -8.04 22.64 7.60
N MET A 140 -7.81 21.44 7.08
CA MET A 140 -8.83 20.40 6.90
C MET A 140 -9.06 19.65 8.21
N LYS A 141 -10.32 19.47 8.61
CA LYS A 141 -10.70 18.61 9.74
C LYS A 141 -10.98 17.20 9.29
N ILE A 142 -10.39 16.21 9.95
CA ILE A 142 -10.45 14.79 9.62
C ILE A 142 -10.99 14.03 10.84
N SER A 143 -12.21 13.51 10.73
CA SER A 143 -12.77 12.62 11.75
C SER A 143 -12.65 11.16 11.32
N VAL A 144 -12.20 10.31 12.24
CA VAL A 144 -12.05 8.87 12.02
C VAL A 144 -13.00 8.13 12.95
N THR A 145 -13.80 7.23 12.41
CA THR A 145 -14.70 6.34 13.13
C THR A 145 -14.49 4.91 12.65
N GLY A 146 -14.64 3.93 13.55
CA GLY A 146 -14.61 2.53 13.17
C GLY A 146 -15.11 1.60 14.26
N ASP A 147 -15.50 0.39 13.84
CA ASP A 147 -15.98 -0.64 14.75
C ASP A 147 -14.88 -1.11 15.70
N LYS A 148 -15.23 -1.37 16.97
CA LYS A 148 -14.26 -1.88 17.97
C LYS A 148 -13.66 -3.23 17.58
N ASP A 149 -14.42 -4.04 16.85
CA ASP A 149 -14.02 -5.37 16.38
C ASP A 149 -13.49 -5.35 14.94
N PHE A 150 -13.18 -4.17 14.39
CA PHE A 150 -12.60 -4.03 13.06
C PHE A 150 -11.18 -4.61 13.03
N ASN A 151 -11.09 -5.90 12.69
CA ASN A 151 -9.84 -6.62 12.60
C ASN A 151 -9.64 -7.17 11.19
N VAL A 152 -8.54 -6.77 10.57
CA VAL A 152 -8.17 -7.18 9.22
C VAL A 152 -6.75 -7.75 9.26
N GLU A 153 -6.53 -8.83 8.52
CA GLU A 153 -5.19 -9.41 8.34
C GLU A 153 -4.14 -8.35 8.01
N GLU A 154 -2.95 -8.47 8.59
CA GLU A 154 -1.89 -7.45 8.57
C GLU A 154 -1.59 -6.91 7.17
N GLY A 155 -1.45 -7.80 6.17
CA GLY A 155 -1.20 -7.40 4.78
C GLY A 155 -2.34 -6.57 4.17
N LYS A 156 -3.60 -6.85 4.53
CA LYS A 156 -4.74 -6.03 4.11
C LYS A 156 -4.78 -4.71 4.87
N SER A 157 -4.45 -4.70 6.16
CA SER A 157 -4.38 -3.50 6.98
C SER A 157 -3.38 -2.48 6.42
N ILE A 158 -2.19 -2.93 6.01
CA ILE A 158 -1.19 -2.07 5.35
C ILE A 158 -1.74 -1.46 4.06
N ASN A 159 -2.39 -2.27 3.22
CA ASN A 159 -2.95 -1.80 1.96
C ASN A 159 -4.08 -0.79 2.17
N ILE A 160 -5.01 -1.06 3.10
CA ILE A 160 -6.11 -0.14 3.42
C ILE A 160 -5.55 1.19 3.95
N TYR A 161 -4.58 1.12 4.87
CA TYR A 161 -3.93 2.30 5.40
C TYR A 161 -3.31 3.17 4.30
N ARG A 162 -2.63 2.55 3.32
CA ARG A 162 -2.03 3.27 2.20
C ARG A 162 -3.06 3.90 1.26
N VAL A 163 -4.17 3.22 1.01
CA VAL A 163 -5.28 3.81 0.27
C VAL A 163 -5.79 5.05 0.99
N ILE A 164 -5.97 4.98 2.31
CA ILE A 164 -6.39 6.13 3.12
C ILE A 164 -5.36 7.27 3.04
N GLN A 165 -4.06 6.98 3.17
CA GLN A 165 -3.01 8.00 3.05
C GLN A 165 -3.07 8.73 1.70
N GLU A 166 -3.18 7.98 0.61
CA GLU A 166 -3.25 8.55 -0.74
C GLU A 166 -4.52 9.39 -0.94
N LEU A 167 -5.66 8.94 -0.40
CA LEU A 167 -6.92 9.69 -0.45
C LEU A 167 -6.83 11.00 0.34
N VAL A 168 -6.32 10.97 1.57
CA VAL A 168 -6.12 12.15 2.41
C VAL A 168 -5.19 13.14 1.71
N HIS A 169 -4.06 12.66 1.18
CA HIS A 169 -3.08 13.49 0.49
C HIS A 169 -3.66 14.13 -0.78
N ASN A 170 -4.42 13.37 -1.56
CA ASN A 170 -5.11 13.90 -2.74
C ASN A 170 -6.13 14.98 -2.36
N CYS A 171 -6.87 14.80 -1.27
CA CYS A 171 -7.79 15.83 -0.77
C CYS A 171 -7.05 17.10 -0.31
N LEU A 172 -5.97 16.95 0.46
CA LEU A 172 -5.15 18.07 0.93
C LEU A 172 -4.56 18.88 -0.23
N LYS A 173 -4.09 18.20 -1.28
CA LYS A 173 -3.45 18.87 -2.43
C LYS A 173 -4.42 19.44 -3.45
N HIS A 174 -5.55 18.77 -3.68
CA HIS A 174 -6.37 19.03 -4.87
C HIS A 174 -7.82 19.41 -4.57
N ALA A 175 -8.37 19.01 -3.43
CA ALA A 175 -9.80 19.16 -3.19
C ALA A 175 -10.20 20.49 -2.50
N GLN A 176 -9.25 21.24 -1.92
CA GLN A 176 -9.54 22.41 -1.07
C GLN A 176 -10.60 22.11 0.01
N ALA A 177 -10.66 20.86 0.46
CA ALA A 177 -11.68 20.40 1.39
C ALA A 177 -11.40 20.97 2.80
N THR A 178 -12.46 21.38 3.49
CA THR A 178 -12.38 21.82 4.89
C THR A 178 -12.70 20.71 5.87
N LYS A 179 -13.32 19.61 5.41
CA LYS A 179 -13.68 18.45 6.22
C LYS A 179 -13.54 17.14 5.43
N MET A 180 -13.09 16.09 6.11
CA MET A 180 -13.05 14.70 5.66
C MET A 180 -13.56 13.80 6.79
N GLU A 181 -14.33 12.78 6.45
CA GLU A 181 -14.80 11.76 7.38
C GLU A 181 -14.35 10.39 6.87
N ILE A 182 -13.71 9.60 7.72
CA ILE A 182 -13.20 8.26 7.41
C ILE A 182 -13.93 7.28 8.33
N GLU A 183 -14.71 6.38 7.75
CA GLU A 183 -15.53 5.41 8.47
C GLU A 183 -15.13 3.98 8.07
N MET A 184 -14.86 3.14 9.07
CA MET A 184 -14.40 1.76 8.91
C MET A 184 -15.39 0.79 9.58
N GLU A 185 -16.27 0.20 8.78
CA GLU A 185 -17.30 -0.75 9.23
C GLU A 185 -17.05 -2.16 8.70
N MET A 186 -17.32 -3.17 9.53
CA MET A 186 -17.36 -4.58 9.10
C MET A 186 -18.81 -5.02 8.87
N LYS A 187 -19.12 -5.45 7.64
CA LYS A 187 -20.42 -6.06 7.29
C LYS A 187 -20.40 -7.58 7.43
#